data_AF-A0A968QRW7-F1
#
_entry.id   AF-A0A968QRW7-F1
#
_cell.length_a   1.000
_cell.length_b   1.000
_cell.length_c   1.000
_cell.angle_alpha   90.00
_cell.angle_beta   90.00
_cell.angle_gamma   90.00
#
_symmetry.space_group_name_H-M   'P 1'
#
loop_
_entity.id
_entity.type
_entity.pdbx_description
1 polymer ?
#
loop_
_entity_poly.entity_id
_entity_poly.type
_entity_poly.pdbx_seq_one_letter_code
_entity_poly.pdbx_strand_id
1 'polypeptide(L)'
;MSDEIIRRFGTKGLYTSTLFHLRDGFTEEMSNAIELGRSFIRPEYQKKHNSLVLLWQGIGRFAAANPRYKILFGSVSISRDYRKISKNLMVEFLNQHKLNPELSELVSAKNPYRMWGNIGFDKEILCSPNSDIDDISVLISEIEKDGKKVSGAAQTLPQTERGTDRIQCG
;
A
#
# COMPACT_ATOMS: atom_id res chain seq x y z
N MET A 1 -10.12 -10.48 14.13
CA MET A 1 -10.76 -9.89 12.92
C MET A 1 -11.18 -8.46 13.23
N SER A 2 -11.52 -7.63 12.24
CA SER A 2 -11.72 -6.19 12.50
C SER A 2 -12.88 -5.91 13.45
N ASP A 3 -14.02 -6.62 13.34
CA ASP A 3 -15.10 -6.56 14.33
C ASP A 3 -14.64 -6.90 15.75
N GLU A 4 -13.86 -7.97 15.90
CA GLU A 4 -13.38 -8.41 17.21
C GLU A 4 -12.41 -7.41 17.83
N ILE A 5 -11.52 -6.83 17.03
CA ILE A 5 -10.55 -5.82 17.46
C ILE A 5 -11.29 -4.55 17.86
N ILE A 6 -12.21 -4.07 17.01
CA ILE A 6 -13.00 -2.86 17.27
C ILE A 6 -13.85 -3.05 18.53
N ARG A 7 -14.51 -4.21 18.70
CA ARG A 7 -15.32 -4.50 19.88
C ARG A 7 -14.51 -4.51 21.18
N ARG A 8 -13.27 -5.01 21.14
CA ARG A 8 -12.44 -5.19 22.34
C ARG A 8 -11.58 -3.97 22.69
N PHE A 9 -11.08 -3.26 21.69
CA PHE A 9 -10.06 -2.21 21.83
C PHE A 9 -10.47 -0.87 21.19
N GLY A 10 -11.67 -0.79 20.62
CA GLY A 10 -12.10 0.34 19.80
C GLY A 10 -11.31 0.46 18.50
N THR A 11 -11.55 1.56 17.79
CA THR A 11 -10.89 1.86 16.50
C THR A 11 -9.37 1.98 16.63
N LYS A 12 -8.87 2.40 17.80
CA LYS A 12 -7.45 2.49 18.14
C LYS A 12 -6.74 1.13 18.24
N GLY A 13 -7.51 0.02 18.32
CA GLY A 13 -6.96 -1.33 18.32
C GLY A 13 -6.46 -1.77 16.94
N LEU A 14 -6.98 -1.18 15.86
CA LEU A 14 -6.57 -1.50 14.50
C LEU A 14 -5.13 -1.04 14.25
N TYR A 15 -4.31 -1.87 13.63
CA TYR A 15 -2.95 -1.49 13.27
C TYR A 15 -2.95 -0.29 12.30
N THR A 16 -3.90 -0.23 11.38
CA THR A 16 -4.12 0.86 10.42
C THR A 16 -4.38 2.19 11.13
N SER A 17 -5.00 2.17 12.31
CA SER A 17 -5.20 3.37 13.13
C SER A 17 -3.89 3.97 13.65
N THR A 18 -2.78 3.24 13.63
CA THR A 18 -1.45 3.78 13.95
C THR A 18 -0.89 4.63 12.81
N LEU A 19 -1.40 4.45 11.59
CA LEU A 19 -0.91 5.08 10.37
C LEU A 19 -1.85 6.12 9.80
N PHE A 20 -3.15 5.94 10.00
CA PHE A 20 -4.18 6.79 9.45
C PHE A 20 -5.11 7.29 10.56
N HIS A 21 -5.66 8.48 10.35
CA HIS A 21 -6.88 8.89 11.01
C HIS A 21 -8.05 8.20 10.30
N LEU A 22 -8.79 7.40 11.05
CA LEU A 22 -9.96 6.68 10.57
C LEU A 22 -11.20 7.38 11.12
N ARG A 23 -12.09 7.85 10.25
CA ARG A 23 -13.40 8.41 10.62
C ARG A 23 -14.36 7.28 10.97
N ASP A 24 -15.41 7.59 11.75
CA ASP A 24 -16.31 6.58 12.29
C ASP A 24 -16.98 5.72 11.20
N GLY A 25 -17.38 6.32 10.08
CA GLY A 25 -17.95 5.59 8.93
C GLY A 25 -17.02 4.53 8.31
N PHE A 26 -15.69 4.66 8.48
CA PHE A 26 -14.75 3.63 8.00
C PHE A 26 -14.95 2.31 8.75
N THR A 27 -15.28 2.38 10.04
CA THR A 27 -15.35 1.19 10.89
C THR A 27 -16.62 0.39 10.67
N GLU A 28 -17.68 1.04 10.22
CA GLU A 28 -18.94 0.41 9.82
C GLU A 28 -18.72 -0.41 8.53
N GLU A 29 -18.09 0.19 7.53
CA GLU A 29 -17.71 -0.48 6.28
C GLU A 29 -16.73 -1.64 6.51
N MET A 30 -15.79 -1.48 7.46
CA MET A 30 -14.79 -2.49 7.77
C MET A 30 -15.19 -3.45 8.90
N SER A 31 -16.46 -3.45 9.31
CA SER A 31 -16.97 -4.30 10.39
C SER A 31 -16.81 -5.80 10.10
N ASN A 32 -16.98 -6.24 8.85
CA ASN A 32 -16.78 -7.63 8.43
C ASN A 32 -15.55 -7.80 7.54
N ALA A 33 -14.43 -7.23 7.99
CA ALA A 33 -13.18 -7.26 7.26
C ALA A 33 -12.03 -7.92 8.03
N ILE A 34 -11.01 -8.35 7.29
CA ILE A 34 -9.74 -8.83 7.82
C ILE A 34 -8.71 -7.71 7.61
N GLU A 35 -8.21 -7.16 8.71
CA GLU A 35 -7.06 -6.27 8.69
C GLU A 35 -5.78 -7.08 8.42
N LEU A 36 -5.12 -6.80 7.30
CA LEU A 36 -3.82 -7.32 6.95
C LEU A 36 -2.73 -6.36 7.43
N GLY A 37 -1.92 -6.85 8.36
CA GLY A 37 -0.73 -6.16 8.84
C GLY A 37 0.48 -6.33 7.90
N ARG A 38 1.66 -6.00 8.43
CA ARG A 38 2.92 -6.20 7.69
C ARG A 38 3.24 -7.69 7.61
N SER A 39 3.31 -8.20 6.38
CA SER A 39 3.86 -9.52 6.15
C SER A 39 5.39 -9.46 6.25
N PHE A 40 5.98 -10.37 7.02
CA PHE A 40 7.43 -10.55 7.09
C PHE A 40 7.78 -11.95 6.62
N ILE A 41 8.66 -12.04 5.64
CA ILE A 41 9.21 -13.30 5.16
C ILE A 41 10.62 -13.39 5.72
N ARG A 42 10.92 -14.46 6.45
CA ARG A 42 12.27 -14.68 6.98
C ARG A 42 13.30 -14.65 5.83
N PRO A 43 14.52 -14.11 6.05
CA PRO A 43 15.52 -13.92 5.00
C PRO A 43 15.78 -15.15 4.12
N GLU A 44 15.78 -16.34 4.71
CA GLU A 44 16.05 -17.61 4.02
C GLU A 44 14.94 -18.00 3.02
N TYR A 45 13.79 -17.35 3.10
CA TYR A 45 12.64 -17.55 2.22
C TYR A 45 12.35 -16.34 1.33
N GLN A 46 13.09 -15.24 1.48
CA GLN A 46 12.97 -14.09 0.58
C GLN A 46 13.46 -14.47 -0.82
N LYS A 47 12.87 -13.84 -1.85
CA LYS A 47 13.17 -14.09 -3.28
C LYS A 47 12.89 -15.51 -3.79
N LYS A 48 12.42 -16.43 -2.94
CA LYS A 48 11.86 -17.71 -3.38
C LYS A 48 10.50 -17.45 -3.99
N HIS A 49 10.29 -17.93 -5.21
CA HIS A 49 9.04 -17.76 -5.96
C HIS A 49 7.80 -18.20 -5.17
N ASN A 50 7.93 -19.28 -4.37
CA ASN A 50 6.81 -19.90 -3.68
C ASN A 50 6.39 -19.18 -2.40
N SER A 51 7.23 -18.32 -1.80
CA SER A 51 6.93 -17.76 -0.47
C SER A 51 5.71 -16.85 -0.47
N LEU A 52 5.59 -16.00 -1.49
CA LEU A 52 4.42 -15.11 -1.65
C LEU A 52 3.17 -15.89 -2.05
N VAL A 53 3.32 -16.90 -2.91
CA VAL A 53 2.22 -17.79 -3.32
C VAL A 53 1.65 -18.53 -2.11
N LEU A 54 2.51 -19.10 -1.27
CA LEU A 54 2.10 -19.80 -0.04
C LEU A 54 1.44 -18.87 0.96
N LEU A 55 1.91 -17.62 1.08
CA LEU A 55 1.26 -16.60 1.90
C LEU A 55 -0.17 -16.33 1.43
N TRP A 56 -0.35 -16.11 0.11
CA TRP A 56 -1.67 -15.90 -0.48
C TRP A 56 -2.57 -17.12 -0.36
N GLN A 57 -2.04 -18.33 -0.52
CA GLN A 57 -2.79 -19.56 -0.28
C GLN A 57 -3.26 -19.67 1.18
N GLY A 58 -2.42 -19.29 2.13
CA GLY A 58 -2.77 -19.24 3.55
C GLY A 58 -3.90 -18.25 3.83
N ILE A 59 -3.78 -17.01 3.32
CA ILE A 59 -4.81 -15.97 3.44
C ILE A 59 -6.11 -16.43 2.77
N GLY A 60 -6.04 -16.98 1.55
CA GLY A 60 -7.19 -17.47 0.80
C GLY A 60 -7.90 -18.62 1.51
N ARG A 61 -7.15 -19.59 2.06
CA ARG A 61 -7.71 -20.69 2.84
C ARG A 61 -8.38 -20.19 4.11
N PHE A 62 -7.77 -19.21 4.79
CA PHE A 62 -8.36 -18.58 5.97
C PHE A 62 -9.66 -17.85 5.61
N ALA A 63 -9.67 -17.06 4.54
CA ALA A 63 -10.86 -16.35 4.07
C ALA A 63 -11.99 -17.31 3.66
N ALA A 64 -11.66 -18.40 2.95
CA ALA A 64 -12.63 -19.43 2.56
C ALA A 64 -13.26 -20.15 3.77
N ALA A 65 -12.47 -20.37 4.83
CA ALA A 65 -12.96 -20.95 6.07
C ALA A 65 -13.81 -19.97 6.90
N ASN A 66 -13.75 -18.66 6.61
CA ASN A 66 -14.45 -17.62 7.35
C ASN A 66 -15.25 -16.71 6.39
N PRO A 67 -16.32 -17.22 5.74
CA PRO A 67 -17.06 -16.51 4.69
C PRO A 67 -17.79 -15.25 5.16
N ARG A 68 -17.87 -15.05 6.48
CA ARG A 68 -18.37 -13.81 7.08
C ARG A 68 -17.48 -12.61 6.71
N TYR A 69 -16.16 -12.81 6.56
CA TYR A 69 -15.23 -11.74 6.25
C TYR A 69 -15.03 -11.62 4.74
N LYS A 70 -15.61 -10.56 4.14
CA LYS A 70 -15.65 -10.37 2.69
C LYS A 70 -14.62 -9.37 2.18
N ILE A 71 -14.01 -8.61 3.08
CA ILE A 71 -13.11 -7.51 2.76
C ILE A 71 -11.74 -7.81 3.38
N LEU A 72 -10.69 -7.64 2.59
CA LEU A 72 -9.31 -7.58 3.06
C LEU A 72 -8.85 -6.13 2.93
N PHE A 73 -8.33 -5.52 4.00
CA PHE A 73 -7.75 -4.19 3.92
C PHE A 73 -6.46 -4.10 4.72
N GLY A 74 -5.61 -3.15 4.38
CA GLY A 74 -4.36 -2.92 5.08
C GLY A 74 -3.53 -1.85 4.41
N SER A 75 -2.39 -1.53 5.03
CA SER A 75 -1.45 -0.55 4.46
C SER A 75 -0.40 -1.24 3.59
N VAL A 76 -0.15 -0.69 2.40
CA VAL A 76 1.04 -1.01 1.60
C VAL A 76 2.16 -0.01 1.90
N SER A 77 3.41 -0.41 1.69
CA SER A 77 4.58 0.45 1.91
C SER A 77 5.39 0.61 0.64
N ILE A 78 5.75 1.85 0.32
CA ILE A 78 6.65 2.17 -0.80
C ILE A 78 8.09 2.16 -0.28
N SER A 79 9.00 1.50 -1.01
CA SER A 79 10.41 1.41 -0.60
C SER A 79 11.07 2.79 -0.49
N ARG A 80 11.96 2.94 0.50
CA ARG A 80 12.80 4.13 0.62
C ARG A 80 13.77 4.26 -0.55
N ASP A 81 14.11 3.16 -1.22
CA ASP A 81 15.11 3.11 -2.28
C ASP A 81 14.65 3.76 -3.58
N TYR A 82 13.36 4.04 -3.72
CA TYR A 82 12.86 4.81 -4.87
C TYR A 82 13.34 6.25 -4.80
N ARG A 83 13.71 6.80 -5.96
CA ARG A 83 14.03 8.21 -6.11
C ARG A 83 12.81 9.06 -5.76
N LYS A 84 13.04 10.28 -5.29
CA LYS A 84 11.96 11.21 -4.90
C LYS A 84 10.96 11.44 -6.03
N ILE A 85 11.46 11.52 -7.27
CA ILE A 85 10.65 11.73 -8.46
C ILE A 85 9.72 10.54 -8.75
N SER A 86 10.19 9.31 -8.56
CA SER A 86 9.39 8.08 -8.70
C SER A 86 8.32 7.99 -7.61
N LYS A 87 8.66 8.35 -6.37
CA LYS A 87 7.69 8.42 -5.26
C LYS A 87 6.61 9.44 -5.53
N ASN A 88 6.99 10.64 -5.98
CA ASN A 88 6.02 11.68 -6.33
C ASN A 88 5.07 11.18 -7.42
N LEU A 89 5.58 10.48 -8.44
CA LEU A 89 4.75 9.90 -9.51
C LEU A 89 3.76 8.85 -8.99
N MET A 90 4.23 7.93 -8.13
CA MET A 90 3.34 6.93 -7.50
C MET A 90 2.25 7.60 -6.67
N VAL A 91 2.60 8.61 -5.87
CA VAL A 91 1.63 9.33 -5.01
C VAL A 91 0.57 10.04 -5.86
N GLU A 92 1.00 10.71 -6.93
CA GLU A 92 0.09 11.43 -7.82
C GLU A 92 -0.89 10.46 -8.51
N PHE A 93 -0.38 9.36 -9.07
CA PHE A 93 -1.20 8.33 -9.68
C PHE A 93 -2.24 7.75 -8.69
N LEU A 94 -1.81 7.36 -7.48
CA LEU A 94 -2.72 6.83 -6.46
C LEU A 94 -3.78 7.86 -6.02
N ASN A 95 -3.45 9.15 -6.01
CA ASN A 95 -4.40 10.21 -5.66
C ASN A 95 -5.45 10.45 -6.74
N GLN A 96 -5.11 10.24 -8.01
CA GLN A 96 -6.01 10.45 -9.14
C GLN A 96 -6.90 9.23 -9.41
N HIS A 97 -6.35 8.03 -9.23
CA HIS A 97 -7.06 6.77 -9.45
C HIS A 97 -7.70 6.21 -8.17
N LYS A 98 -8.24 7.09 -7.31
CA LYS A 98 -8.97 6.68 -6.10
C LYS A 98 -10.23 5.89 -6.50
N LEU A 99 -10.16 4.57 -6.34
CA LEU A 99 -11.21 3.64 -6.78
C LEU A 99 -12.53 3.78 -5.99
N ASN A 100 -12.49 4.30 -4.76
CA ASN A 100 -13.68 4.51 -3.94
C ASN A 100 -13.62 5.89 -3.25
N PRO A 101 -14.34 6.89 -3.79
CA PRO A 101 -14.38 8.23 -3.22
C PRO A 101 -14.89 8.26 -1.77
N GLU A 102 -15.94 7.51 -1.46
CA GLU A 102 -16.57 7.46 -0.13
C GLU A 102 -15.58 6.97 0.94
N LEU A 103 -14.88 5.86 0.67
CA LEU A 103 -13.85 5.35 1.59
C LEU A 103 -12.65 6.29 1.69
N SER A 104 -12.30 6.99 0.61
CA SER A 104 -11.14 7.90 0.61
C SER A 104 -11.36 9.13 1.50
N GLU A 105 -12.59 9.59 1.67
CA GLU A 105 -12.90 10.69 2.59
C GLU A 105 -12.88 10.25 4.06
N LEU A 106 -12.96 8.94 4.32
CA LEU A 106 -13.01 8.36 5.66
C LEU A 106 -11.62 8.03 6.23
N VAL A 107 -10.57 8.16 5.42
CA VAL A 107 -9.19 7.80 5.79
C VAL A 107 -8.24 8.94 5.43
N SER A 108 -7.43 9.40 6.39
CA SER A 108 -6.36 10.36 6.09
C SER A 108 -5.03 9.96 6.74
N ALA A 109 -3.93 10.15 6.03
CA ALA A 109 -2.60 9.81 6.53
C ALA A 109 -2.23 10.67 7.75
N LYS A 110 -1.70 10.04 8.81
CA LYS A 110 -1.17 10.80 9.97
C LYS A 110 0.09 11.56 9.62
N ASN A 111 0.93 10.99 8.75
CA ASN A 111 2.12 11.64 8.22
C ASN A 111 2.05 11.64 6.68
N PRO A 112 1.34 12.62 6.10
CA PRO A 112 1.14 12.67 4.65
C PRO A 112 2.47 12.92 3.92
N TYR A 113 2.63 12.26 2.77
CA TYR A 113 3.77 12.49 1.90
C TYR A 113 3.82 13.94 1.44
N ARG A 114 5.00 14.56 1.53
CA ARG A 114 5.24 15.90 0.98
C ARG A 114 5.91 15.78 -0.38
N MET A 115 5.21 16.24 -1.41
CA MET A 115 5.73 16.31 -2.77
C MET A 115 7.00 17.17 -2.78
N TRP A 116 8.09 16.61 -3.31
CA TRP A 116 9.37 17.30 -3.35
C TRP A 116 9.56 18.03 -4.68
N GLY A 117 9.59 19.37 -4.63
CA GLY A 117 9.80 20.26 -5.78
C GLY A 117 8.60 20.37 -6.72
N ASN A 118 8.59 21.43 -7.55
CA ASN A 118 7.75 21.46 -8.74
C ASN A 118 8.38 20.51 -9.75
N ILE A 119 7.83 19.30 -9.83
CA ILE A 119 8.18 18.41 -10.92
C ILE A 119 7.52 19.00 -12.15
N GLY A 120 8.30 19.62 -13.02
CA GLY A 120 7.84 20.12 -14.32
C GLY A 120 7.52 18.98 -15.28
N PHE A 121 6.82 17.94 -14.80
CA PHE A 121 6.09 17.05 -15.68
C PHE A 121 4.77 17.74 -15.98
N ASP A 122 4.47 17.87 -17.26
CA ASP A 122 3.14 18.29 -17.68
C ASP A 122 2.16 17.30 -17.06
N LYS A 123 1.35 17.79 -16.12
CA LYS A 123 0.29 17.01 -15.47
C LYS A 123 -0.55 16.30 -16.54
N GLU A 124 -0.72 16.90 -17.71
CA GLU A 124 -1.42 16.31 -18.85
C GLU A 124 -0.85 14.96 -19.35
N ILE A 125 0.47 14.72 -19.26
CA ILE A 125 1.09 13.46 -19.70
C ILE A 125 0.92 12.35 -18.65
N LEU A 126 0.98 12.71 -17.37
CA LEU A 126 0.87 11.76 -16.26
C LEU A 126 -0.59 11.43 -15.88
N CYS A 127 -1.52 12.30 -16.28
CA CYS A 127 -2.88 12.38 -15.75
C CYS A 127 -3.92 12.34 -16.88
N SER A 128 -3.65 11.58 -17.95
CA SER A 128 -4.74 11.22 -18.85
C SER A 128 -5.70 10.34 -18.04
N PRO A 129 -7.03 10.59 -18.05
CA PRO A 129 -7.99 9.78 -17.31
C PRO A 129 -7.94 8.27 -17.62
N ASN A 130 -7.28 7.92 -18.73
CA ASN A 130 -7.12 6.56 -19.24
C ASN A 130 -5.75 5.94 -18.94
N SER A 131 -4.86 6.61 -18.20
CA SER A 131 -3.57 6.04 -17.82
C SER A 131 -3.78 4.87 -16.85
N ASP A 132 -3.18 3.72 -17.13
CA ASP A 132 -3.24 2.54 -16.25
C ASP A 132 -1.95 2.38 -15.43
N ILE A 133 -1.97 1.48 -14.45
CA ILE A 133 -0.83 1.14 -13.60
C ILE A 133 0.40 0.70 -14.40
N ASP A 134 0.18 0.08 -15.56
CA ASP A 134 1.24 -0.36 -16.47
C ASP A 134 2.02 0.82 -17.06
N ASP A 135 1.34 1.90 -17.45
CA ASP A 135 1.97 3.10 -18.01
C ASP A 135 2.91 3.75 -16.99
N ILE A 136 2.43 3.89 -15.76
CA ILE A 136 3.23 4.42 -14.65
C ILE A 136 4.40 3.50 -14.30
N SER A 137 4.21 2.18 -14.39
CA SER A 137 5.29 1.22 -14.13
C SER A 137 6.43 1.36 -15.13
N VAL A 138 6.12 1.58 -16.41
CA VAL A 138 7.12 1.86 -17.45
C VAL A 138 7.90 3.13 -17.12
N LEU A 139 7.23 4.25 -16.85
CA LEU A 139 7.88 5.52 -16.51
C LEU A 139 8.79 5.41 -15.29
N ILE A 140 8.33 4.73 -14.23
CA ILE A 140 9.15 4.52 -13.03
C ILE A 140 10.37 3.66 -13.35
N SER A 141 10.22 2.63 -14.20
CA SER A 141 11.34 1.77 -14.59
C SER A 141 12.44 2.55 -15.34
N GLU A 142 12.05 3.51 -16.19
CA GLU A 142 12.98 4.38 -16.91
C GLU A 142 13.72 5.34 -15.97
N ILE A 143 13.01 5.90 -15.00
CA ILE A 143 13.57 6.84 -14.00
C ILE A 143 14.55 6.12 -13.07
N GLU A 144 14.22 4.90 -12.68
CA GLU A 144 15.01 4.18 -11.69
C GLU A 144 16.34 3.67 -12.25
N LYS A 145 16.53 3.52 -13.57
CA LYS A 145 17.74 3.04 -14.33
C LYS A 145 18.55 1.86 -13.76
N ASP A 146 18.19 1.36 -12.58
CA ASP A 146 18.68 0.19 -11.87
C ASP A 146 17.71 -1.01 -12.08
N GLY A 147 16.79 -0.94 -13.05
CA GLY A 147 15.86 -2.03 -13.34
C GLY A 147 14.80 -2.27 -12.27
N LYS A 148 14.53 -1.30 -11.37
CA LYS A 148 13.41 -1.39 -10.43
C LYS A 148 12.09 -1.21 -11.18
N LYS A 149 11.51 -2.31 -11.63
CA LYS A 149 10.12 -2.37 -12.08
C LYS A 149 9.20 -2.15 -10.87
N VAL A 150 8.16 -1.33 -11.02
CA VAL A 150 7.03 -1.37 -10.10
C VAL A 150 6.26 -2.65 -10.42
N SER A 151 6.58 -3.70 -9.68
CA SER A 151 5.77 -4.91 -9.66
C SER A 151 5.91 -5.53 -8.30
N GLY A 152 4.82 -6.14 -7.83
CA GLY A 152 4.90 -7.18 -6.83
C GLY A 152 5.79 -8.31 -7.35
N ALA A 153 7.10 -8.18 -7.20
CA ALA A 153 8.08 -9.24 -7.32
C ALA A 153 9.45 -8.69 -6.89
N ALA A 154 10.06 -9.41 -5.96
CA ALA A 154 11.39 -9.19 -5.43
C ALA A 154 12.48 -8.97 -6.52
N GLN A 155 13.39 -8.01 -6.31
CA GLN A 155 14.81 -8.29 -6.03
C GLN A 155 15.69 -7.03 -5.78
N THR A 156 16.34 -7.07 -4.61
CA THR A 156 17.74 -6.70 -4.24
C THR A 156 18.34 -5.31 -4.53
N LEU A 157 18.69 -4.61 -3.44
CA LEU A 157 19.85 -3.72 -3.34
C LEU A 157 20.68 -4.11 -2.09
N PRO A 158 21.98 -3.75 -2.02
CA PRO A 158 22.88 -4.19 -0.96
C PRO A 158 22.59 -3.48 0.36
N GLN A 159 22.85 -4.19 1.44
CA GLN A 159 22.64 -3.76 2.82
C GLN A 159 23.36 -2.45 3.12
N THR A 160 22.62 -1.45 3.59
CA THR A 160 23.14 -0.55 4.62
C THR A 160 22.01 -0.33 5.60
N GLU A 161 22.22 -0.73 6.84
CA GLU A 161 21.36 -0.42 7.97
C GLU A 161 20.93 1.05 7.91
N ARG A 162 19.63 1.34 7.96
CA ARG A 162 19.03 2.59 8.48
C ARG A 162 17.52 2.67 8.17
N GLY A 163 16.74 2.73 9.25
CA GLY A 163 15.37 3.27 9.38
C GLY A 163 14.46 3.26 8.15
N THR A 164 13.45 2.39 8.16
CA THR A 164 12.32 2.43 7.23
C THR A 164 11.36 3.55 7.65
N ASP A 165 11.48 4.74 7.06
CA ASP A 165 10.46 5.78 7.18
C ASP A 165 9.41 5.66 6.08
N ARG A 166 8.15 5.68 6.54
CA ARG A 166 6.93 5.31 5.82
C ARG A 166 6.43 6.51 5.03
N ILE A 167 6.18 6.32 3.74
CA ILE A 167 5.36 7.23 2.96
C ILE A 167 3.92 6.70 3.04
N GLN A 168 3.04 7.46 3.67
CA GLN A 168 1.60 7.17 3.75
C GLN A 168 0.87 8.03 2.73
N CYS A 169 0.25 7.37 1.76
CA CYS A 169 -0.71 7.98 0.83
C CYS A 169 -2.09 7.50 1.25
N GLY A 170 -3.05 8.42 1.32
CA GLY A 170 -4.47 8.16 1.59
C GLY A 170 -5.32 8.97 0.62
#